data_AF-A0A962E6S4-F1
#
_entry.id   AF-A0A962E6S4-F1
#
_cell.length_a   1.000
_cell.length_b   1.000
_cell.length_c   1.000
_cell.angle_alpha   90.00
_cell.angle_beta   90.00
_cell.angle_gamma   90.00
#
_symmetry.space_group_name_H-M   'P 1'
#
loop_
_entity.id
_entity.type
_entity.pdbx_description
1 polymer ?
#
loop_
_entity_poly.entity_id
_entity_poly.type
_entity_poly.pdbx_seq_one_letter_code
_entity_poly.pdbx_strand_id
1 'polypeptide(L)'
;MGGMTSEGEFVVWDTVSMAWTEIGLEPREYVEIAAKLKQEGATWEEVRKLALRDVCGSFALDTFLIVPCMLWMIMPDWGYDKAYLLRRKQRWEGRSLWVHFLNPFRLAGYPTALLFCSGVLGRLKRALA
;
A
#
# COMPACT_ATOMS: atom_id res chain seq x y z
N MET A 1 -4.10 -16.99 -18.82
CA MET A 1 -4.23 -15.70 -18.10
C MET A 1 -3.09 -15.64 -17.12
N GLY A 2 -2.02 -14.90 -17.46
CA GLY A 2 -0.92 -14.66 -16.53
C GLY A 2 -1.37 -13.58 -15.57
N GLY A 3 -1.55 -13.94 -14.30
CA GLY A 3 -1.81 -12.96 -13.24
C GLY A 3 -0.50 -12.29 -12.82
N MET A 4 -0.63 -11.15 -12.12
CA MET A 4 0.50 -10.44 -11.53
C MET A 4 1.41 -11.39 -10.71
N THR A 5 2.72 -11.28 -10.92
CA THR A 5 3.71 -12.09 -10.20
C THR A 5 3.84 -11.66 -8.73
N SER A 6 4.49 -12.48 -7.89
CA SER A 6 4.81 -12.09 -6.51
C SER A 6 5.72 -10.87 -6.42
N GLU A 7 6.55 -10.64 -7.45
CA GLU A 7 7.37 -9.43 -7.53
C GLU A 7 6.48 -8.21 -7.83
N GLY A 8 5.53 -8.33 -8.76
CA GLY A 8 4.52 -7.31 -9.01
C GLY A 8 3.70 -6.98 -7.78
N GLU A 9 3.28 -7.98 -7.00
CA GLU A 9 2.59 -7.75 -5.72
C GLU A 9 3.44 -6.91 -4.77
N PHE A 10 4.73 -7.25 -4.63
CA PHE A 10 5.63 -6.50 -3.76
C PHE A 10 5.84 -5.06 -4.25
N VAL A 11 5.94 -4.83 -5.56
CA VAL A 11 6.03 -3.48 -6.14
C VAL A 11 4.81 -2.65 -5.77
N VAL A 12 3.60 -3.23 -5.80
CA VAL A 12 2.39 -2.53 -5.34
C VAL A 12 2.46 -2.23 -3.84
N TRP A 13 2.89 -3.20 -3.02
CA TRP A 13 3.05 -3.00 -1.56
C TRP A 13 4.00 -1.85 -1.26
N ASP A 14 5.16 -1.84 -1.89
CA ASP A 14 6.20 -0.82 -1.73
C ASP A 14 5.67 0.56 -2.17
N THR A 15 5.17 0.65 -3.40
CA THR A 15 4.63 1.88 -3.99
C THR A 15 3.51 2.48 -3.15
N VAL A 16 2.54 1.67 -2.73
CA VAL A 16 1.37 2.18 -1.98
C VAL A 16 1.76 2.54 -0.54
N SER A 17 2.76 1.87 0.04
CA SER A 17 3.27 2.22 1.38
C SER A 17 3.89 3.61 1.43
N MET A 18 4.30 4.18 0.29
CA MET A 18 4.77 5.57 0.16
C MET A 18 3.70 6.62 0.50
N ALA A 19 2.43 6.23 0.66
CA ALA A 19 1.40 7.10 1.22
C ALA A 19 1.58 7.37 2.73
N TRP A 20 2.45 6.60 3.40
CA TRP A 20 2.81 6.74 4.82
C TRP A 20 4.29 7.09 4.99
N THR A 21 4.82 7.92 4.10
CA THR A 21 6.17 8.51 4.18
C THR A 21 6.06 10.03 4.14
N GLU A 22 7.10 10.73 4.60
CA GLU A 22 7.08 12.20 4.62
C GLU A 22 7.14 12.80 3.22
N ILE A 23 8.01 12.25 2.36
CA ILE A 23 8.30 12.85 1.04
C ILE A 23 7.41 12.25 -0.05
N GLY A 24 7.05 10.97 0.06
CA GLY A 24 6.29 10.25 -0.97
C GLY A 24 7.10 10.02 -2.25
N LEU A 25 6.40 9.80 -3.36
CA LEU A 25 6.99 9.55 -4.68
C LEU A 25 6.92 10.78 -5.59
N GLU A 26 7.98 10.99 -6.35
CA GLU A 26 8.09 11.96 -7.44
C GLU A 26 7.34 11.49 -8.71
N PRO A 27 6.87 12.42 -9.56
CA PRO A 27 6.12 12.08 -10.78
C PRO A 27 6.80 11.07 -11.71
N ARG A 28 8.13 11.13 -11.86
CA ARG A 28 8.91 10.23 -12.72
C ARG A 28 8.90 8.78 -12.21
N GLU A 29 8.91 8.59 -10.90
CA GLU A 29 8.95 7.26 -10.27
C GLU A 29 7.66 6.49 -10.58
N TYR A 30 6.51 7.17 -10.64
CA TYR A 30 5.25 6.52 -11.04
C TYR A 30 5.32 5.91 -12.45
N VAL A 31 6.06 6.53 -13.38
CA VAL A 31 6.21 6.02 -14.75
C VAL A 31 7.07 4.75 -14.75
N GLU A 32 8.18 4.77 -14.01
CA GLU A 32 9.08 3.62 -13.87
C GLU A 32 8.38 2.44 -13.17
N ILE A 33 7.66 2.72 -12.11
CA ILE A 33 6.86 1.74 -11.36
C ILE A 33 5.76 1.15 -12.25
N ALA A 34 5.04 1.98 -13.00
CA ALA A 34 4.00 1.50 -13.92
C ALA A 34 4.57 0.62 -15.03
N ALA A 35 5.74 0.96 -15.58
CA ALA A 35 6.43 0.13 -16.55
C ALA A 35 6.81 -1.23 -15.95
N LYS A 36 7.34 -1.25 -14.72
CA LYS A 36 7.65 -2.50 -14.00
C LYS A 36 6.39 -3.33 -13.76
N LEU A 37 5.31 -2.74 -13.27
CA LEU A 37 4.03 -3.43 -13.06
C LEU A 37 3.46 -4.02 -14.36
N LYS A 38 3.56 -3.30 -15.48
CA LYS A 38 3.17 -3.83 -16.81
C LYS A 38 4.04 -5.02 -17.21
N GLN A 39 5.35 -4.99 -16.96
CA GLN A 39 6.25 -6.13 -17.21
C GLN A 39 5.90 -7.36 -16.35
N GLU A 40 5.48 -7.14 -15.10
CA GLU A 40 5.00 -8.19 -14.19
C GLU A 40 3.57 -8.67 -14.50
N GLY A 41 2.98 -8.23 -15.62
CA GLY A 41 1.65 -8.64 -16.06
C GLY A 41 0.49 -8.04 -15.26
N ALA A 42 0.74 -7.01 -14.45
CA ALA A 42 -0.27 -6.43 -13.57
C ALA A 42 -1.28 -5.58 -14.35
N THR A 43 -2.56 -5.81 -14.08
CA THR A 43 -3.65 -4.93 -14.52
C THR A 43 -3.99 -3.89 -13.44
N TRP A 44 -4.57 -2.76 -13.84
CA TRP A 44 -5.04 -1.75 -12.87
C TRP A 44 -6.03 -2.33 -11.85
N GLU A 45 -6.89 -3.27 -12.26
CA GLU A 45 -7.87 -3.88 -11.38
C GLU A 45 -7.20 -4.72 -10.28
N GLU A 46 -6.18 -5.51 -10.63
CA GLU A 46 -5.40 -6.28 -9.66
C GLU A 46 -4.60 -5.36 -8.72
N VAL A 47 -3.94 -4.32 -9.26
CA VAL A 47 -3.21 -3.31 -8.48
C VAL A 47 -4.15 -2.64 -7.48
N ARG A 48 -5.32 -2.17 -7.94
CA ARG A 48 -6.31 -1.54 -7.07
C ARG A 48 -6.83 -2.50 -6.01
N LYS A 49 -7.15 -3.75 -6.38
CA LYS A 49 -7.65 -4.75 -5.44
C LYS A 49 -6.63 -5.03 -4.34
N LEU A 50 -5.37 -5.23 -4.70
CA LEU A 50 -4.28 -5.51 -3.76
C LEU A 50 -3.96 -4.29 -2.89
N ALA A 51 -3.92 -3.09 -3.47
CA ALA A 51 -3.71 -1.86 -2.70
C ALA A 51 -4.79 -1.62 -1.64
N LEU A 52 -6.07 -1.75 -2.02
CA LEU A 52 -7.19 -1.51 -1.11
C LEU A 52 -7.30 -2.62 -0.06
N ARG A 53 -7.28 -3.88 -0.50
CA ARG A 53 -7.48 -5.01 0.42
C ARG A 53 -6.28 -5.20 1.34
N ASP A 54 -5.08 -5.17 0.79
CA ASP A 54 -3.90 -5.66 1.49
C ASP A 54 -3.07 -4.54 2.09
N VAL A 55 -2.68 -3.54 1.29
CA VAL A 55 -1.85 -2.45 1.79
C VAL A 55 -2.65 -1.55 2.73
N CYS A 56 -3.80 -1.01 2.29
CA CYS A 56 -4.62 -0.14 3.14
C CYS A 56 -5.15 -0.89 4.37
N GLY A 57 -5.54 -2.16 4.23
CA GLY A 57 -5.94 -2.99 5.35
C GLY A 57 -4.82 -3.18 6.38
N SER A 58 -3.61 -3.44 5.91
CA SER A 58 -2.43 -3.63 6.76
C SER A 58 -2.02 -2.35 7.49
N PHE A 59 -2.11 -1.20 6.83
CA PHE A 59 -1.78 0.11 7.40
C PHE A 59 -2.93 0.76 8.17
N ALA A 60 -4.16 0.24 8.10
CA ALA A 60 -5.33 0.83 8.77
C ALA A 60 -5.13 1.06 10.27
N LEU A 61 -4.50 0.10 10.97
CA LEU A 61 -4.22 0.25 12.40
C LEU A 61 -3.24 1.40 12.66
N ASP A 62 -2.18 1.48 11.86
CA ASP A 62 -1.17 2.52 12.00
C ASP A 62 -1.77 3.89 11.69
N THR A 63 -2.58 4.00 10.63
CA THR A 63 -3.31 5.23 10.31
C THR A 63 -4.24 5.66 11.44
N PHE A 64 -4.93 4.71 12.08
CA PHE A 64 -5.75 5.02 13.25
C PHE A 64 -4.92 5.57 14.40
N LEU A 65 -3.67 5.13 14.59
CA LEU A 65 -2.81 5.60 15.67
C LEU A 65 -2.07 6.90 15.32
N ILE A 66 -1.73 7.12 14.04
CA ILE A 66 -1.02 8.31 13.55
C ILE A 66 -1.82 9.58 13.84
N VAL A 67 -3.13 9.57 13.59
CA VAL A 67 -3.99 10.75 13.74
C VAL A 67 -4.18 11.20 15.21
N PRO A 68 -4.62 10.35 16.15
CA PRO A 68 -4.85 10.75 17.53
C PRO A 68 -3.58 10.84 18.37
N CYS A 69 -2.52 10.09 18.03
CA CYS A 69 -1.29 10.05 18.83
C CYS A 69 -0.13 10.86 18.23
N MET A 70 -0.37 11.62 17.15
CA MET A 70 0.66 12.41 16.45
C MET A 70 1.89 11.60 16.02
N LEU A 71 1.71 10.31 15.72
CA LEU A 71 2.82 9.42 15.33
C LEU A 71 3.32 9.68 13.89
N TRP A 72 2.86 10.76 13.24
CA TRP A 72 3.42 11.21 11.96
C TRP A 72 4.94 11.46 12.08
N MET A 73 5.44 11.76 13.28
CA MET A 73 6.87 11.97 13.56
C MET A 73 7.73 10.70 13.42
N ILE A 74 7.12 9.53 13.22
CA ILE A 74 7.80 8.24 13.08
C ILE A 74 7.65 7.69 11.65
N MET A 75 7.01 8.44 10.75
CA MET A 75 6.97 8.05 9.34
C MET A 75 8.38 8.15 8.75
N PRO A 76 8.82 7.15 7.97
CA PRO A 76 10.12 7.24 7.33
C PRO A 76 10.11 8.28 6.21
N ASP A 77 11.24 8.93 5.99
CA ASP A 77 11.36 10.01 5.02
C ASP A 77 11.18 9.51 3.57
N TRP A 78 11.88 8.42 3.22
CA TRP A 78 12.08 7.97 1.83
C TRP A 78 11.46 6.61 1.48
N GLY A 79 10.86 5.91 2.44
CA GLY A 79 10.36 4.56 2.22
C GLY A 79 10.61 3.62 3.40
N TYR A 80 9.95 2.47 3.36
CA TYR A 80 10.12 1.44 4.36
C TYR A 80 11.25 0.49 3.97
N ASP A 81 11.99 -0.03 4.95
CA ASP A 81 12.94 -1.11 4.72
C ASP A 81 12.26 -2.31 4.05
N LYS A 82 12.90 -2.87 3.01
CA LYS A 82 12.35 -4.00 2.24
C LYS A 82 12.01 -5.19 3.12
N ALA A 83 12.87 -5.52 4.09
CA ALA A 83 12.63 -6.65 4.98
C ALA A 83 11.47 -6.36 5.94
N TYR A 84 11.30 -5.11 6.37
CA TYR A 84 10.12 -4.67 7.11
C TYR A 84 8.82 -4.87 6.31
N LEU A 85 8.75 -4.38 5.07
CA LEU A 85 7.55 -4.52 4.24
C LEU A 85 7.23 -5.98 3.92
N LEU A 86 8.25 -6.80 3.63
CA LEU A 86 8.04 -8.23 3.41
C LEU A 86 7.47 -8.94 4.65
N ARG A 87 8.02 -8.67 5.84
CA ARG A 87 7.47 -9.21 7.10
C ARG A 87 6.03 -8.74 7.32
N ARG A 88 5.73 -7.49 6.99
CA ARG A 88 4.39 -6.92 7.11
C ARG A 88 3.40 -7.59 6.15
N LYS A 89 3.77 -7.75 4.87
CA LYS A 89 3.01 -8.48 3.85
C LYS A 89 2.70 -9.91 4.30
N GLN A 90 3.73 -10.66 4.71
CA GLN A 90 3.57 -12.03 5.20
C GLN A 90 2.65 -12.12 6.42
N ARG A 91 2.76 -11.19 7.36
CA ARG A 91 1.88 -11.15 8.54
C ARG A 91 0.42 -10.85 8.18
N TRP A 92 0.21 -10.00 7.18
CA TRP A 92 -1.13 -9.69 6.68
C TRP A 92 -1.77 -10.90 6.00
N GLU A 93 -1.02 -11.54 5.10
CA GLU A 93 -1.44 -12.70 4.30
C GLU A 93 -1.59 -13.97 5.14
N GLY A 94 -0.81 -14.12 6.21
CA GLY A 94 -0.86 -15.27 7.12
C GLY A 94 -2.10 -15.32 8.02
N ARG A 95 -3.07 -14.40 7.87
CA ARG A 95 -4.32 -14.36 8.64
C ARG A 95 -5.51 -14.25 7.71
N SER A 96 -6.62 -14.91 8.08
CA SER A 96 -7.89 -14.77 7.37
C SER A 96 -8.41 -13.33 7.46
N LEU A 97 -8.98 -12.82 6.37
CA LEU A 97 -9.51 -11.44 6.27
C LEU A 97 -10.51 -11.13 7.40
N TRP A 98 -11.32 -12.11 7.80
CA TRP A 98 -12.29 -11.97 8.90
C TRP A 98 -11.63 -11.59 10.23
N VAL A 99 -10.45 -12.14 10.52
CA VAL A 99 -9.70 -11.83 11.75
C VAL A 99 -9.28 -10.36 11.77
N HIS A 100 -9.04 -9.77 10.61
CA HIS A 100 -8.66 -8.35 10.51
C HIS A 100 -9.86 -7.43 10.78
N PHE A 101 -11.08 -7.84 10.44
CA PHE A 101 -12.32 -7.09 10.71
C PHE A 101 -12.78 -7.14 12.18
N LEU A 102 -12.25 -8.08 12.98
CA LEU A 102 -12.51 -8.13 14.43
C LEU A 102 -11.81 -7.01 15.20
N ASN A 103 -10.86 -6.29 14.59
CA ASN A 103 -10.18 -5.19 15.23
C ASN A 103 -10.92 -3.87 14.97
N PRO A 104 -11.60 -3.28 15.99
CA PRO A 104 -12.39 -2.06 15.81
C PRO A 104 -11.54 -0.85 15.40
N PHE A 105 -10.26 -0.80 15.80
CA PHE A 105 -9.35 0.27 15.41
C PHE A 105 -8.99 0.21 13.94
N ARG A 106 -8.91 -1.00 13.36
CA ARG A 106 -8.72 -1.14 11.91
C ARG A 106 -9.93 -0.70 11.12
N LEU A 107 -11.13 -1.00 11.60
CA LEU A 107 -12.36 -0.51 10.99
C LEU A 107 -12.40 1.02 10.96
N ALA A 108 -12.00 1.66 12.07
CA ALA A 108 -11.94 3.12 12.16
C ALA A 108 -10.82 3.74 11.32
N GLY A 109 -9.64 3.12 11.26
CA GLY A 109 -8.49 3.63 10.53
C GLY A 109 -8.51 3.36 9.02
N TYR A 110 -9.28 2.37 8.57
CA TYR A 110 -9.33 1.99 7.16
C TYR A 110 -9.86 3.11 6.24
N PRO A 111 -10.95 3.83 6.55
CA PRO A 111 -11.37 5.00 5.77
C PRO A 111 -10.26 6.04 5.61
N THR A 112 -9.51 6.33 6.68
CA THR A 112 -8.39 7.26 6.64
C THR A 112 -7.23 6.71 5.80
N ALA A 113 -6.96 5.40 5.87
CA ALA A 113 -5.95 4.74 5.04
C ALA A 113 -6.28 4.86 3.55
N LEU A 114 -7.57 4.76 3.19
CA LEU A 114 -8.04 4.99 1.83
C LEU A 114 -7.77 6.42 1.36
N LEU A 115 -7.99 7.41 2.22
CA LEU A 115 -7.70 8.81 1.90
C LEU A 115 -6.20 9.02 1.66
N PHE A 116 -5.34 8.46 2.53
CA PHE A 116 -3.88 8.55 2.39
C PHE A 116 -3.40 7.98 1.06
N CYS A 117 -3.87 6.78 0.69
CA CYS A 117 -3.42 6.13 -0.54
C CYS A 117 -4.02 6.74 -1.83
N SER A 118 -5.08 7.55 -1.73
CA SER A 118 -5.85 8.02 -2.89
C SER A 118 -5.01 8.79 -3.91
N GLY A 119 -4.07 9.62 -3.42
CA GLY A 119 -3.14 10.37 -4.26
C GLY A 119 -2.16 9.48 -5.02
N VAL A 120 -1.58 8.50 -4.32
CA VAL A 120 -0.67 7.49 -4.91
C VAL A 120 -1.42 6.68 -5.96
N LEU A 121 -2.60 6.16 -5.63
CA LEU A 121 -3.42 5.36 -6.54
C LEU A 121 -3.89 6.17 -7.76
N GLY A 122 -4.25 7.43 -7.60
CA GLY A 122 -4.66 8.29 -8.71
C GLY A 122 -3.51 8.60 -9.68
N ARG A 123 -2.28 8.75 -9.18
CA ARG A 123 -1.09 8.92 -10.01
C ARG A 123 -0.68 7.61 -10.68
N LEU A 124 -0.68 6.51 -9.93
CA LEU A 124 -0.34 5.19 -10.45
C LEU A 124 -1.32 4.72 -11.53
N LYS A 125 -2.63 4.96 -11.36
CA LYS A 125 -3.65 4.68 -12.38
C LYS A 125 -3.36 5.42 -13.69
N ARG A 126 -2.98 6.70 -13.60
CA ARG A 126 -2.66 7.52 -14.78
C ARG A 126 -1.40 7.04 -15.50
N ALA A 127 -0.41 6.53 -14.76
CA ALA A 127 0.80 5.97 -15.33
C ALA A 127 0.58 4.55 -15.91
N LEU A 128 -0.38 3.79 -15.37
CA LEU A 128 -0.75 2.46 -15.85
C LEU A 128 -1.72 2.46 -17.04
N ALA A 129 -2.45 3.56 -17.26
CA ALA A 129 -3.22 3.78 -18.49
C ALA A 129 -2.33 3.75 -19.74
#